data_AF-A0A661JJP8-F1
#
_entry.id   AF-A0A661JJP8-F1
#
_cell.length_a   1.000
_cell.length_b   1.000
_cell.length_c   1.000
_cell.angle_alpha   90.00
_cell.angle_beta   90.00
_cell.angle_gamma   90.00
#
_symmetry.space_group_name_H-M   'P 1'
#
loop_
_entity.id
_entity.type
_entity.pdbx_description
1 polymer ?
#
loop_
_entity_poly.entity_id
_entity_poly.type
_entity_poly.pdbx_seq_one_letter_code
_entity_poly.pdbx_strand_id
1 'polypeptide(L)'
;MKYPFDLKSAEKILEKKRNLLGRGLSYAEKILFLHETEATFSRVLKRGKDPIELKPDRVAMQDATAQMAVLQFMQAGPERTRVPATIHCDHLLRARKGAEEDLRDALESNKDIYNFLASAAKKYGMGFWGPGSGIIHQVIFENYAIPGTMMIGTDSHTPNAGGLGMIAIG
;
A
#
# COMPACT_ATOMS: atom_id res chain seq x y z
N MET A 1 -6.58 6.93 -10.15
CA MET A 1 -7.32 5.78 -9.57
C MET A 1 -8.77 6.19 -9.40
N LYS A 2 -9.75 5.35 -9.76
CA LYS A 2 -11.16 5.65 -9.44
C LYS A 2 -11.40 5.31 -7.98
N TYR A 3 -12.27 6.06 -7.31
CA TYR A 3 -12.68 5.76 -5.94
C TYR A 3 -13.28 4.34 -5.89
N PRO A 4 -12.88 3.49 -4.92
CA PRO A 4 -13.26 2.08 -4.91
C PRO A 4 -14.74 1.84 -4.59
N PHE A 5 -15.42 2.85 -4.02
CA PHE A 5 -16.82 2.75 -3.60
C PHE A 5 -17.69 3.80 -4.28
N ASP A 6 -18.89 3.38 -4.66
CA ASP A 6 -20.02 4.27 -4.88
C ASP A 6 -20.56 4.75 -3.51
N LEU A 7 -20.95 6.04 -3.43
CA LEU A 7 -21.39 6.67 -2.18
C LEU A 7 -22.60 5.95 -1.55
N LYS A 8 -23.61 5.60 -2.35
CA LYS A 8 -24.82 4.94 -1.84
C LYS A 8 -24.50 3.55 -1.30
N SER A 9 -23.62 2.84 -1.98
CA SER A 9 -23.15 1.52 -1.57
C SER A 9 -22.37 1.58 -0.25
N ALA A 10 -21.48 2.57 -0.11
CA ALA A 10 -20.74 2.80 1.13
C ALA A 10 -21.66 3.15 2.30
N GLU A 11 -22.64 4.03 2.11
CA GLU A 11 -23.62 4.38 3.13
C GLU A 11 -24.40 3.16 3.62
N LYS A 12 -24.87 2.31 2.71
CA LYS A 12 -25.60 1.08 3.03
C LYS A 12 -24.76 0.10 3.85
N ILE A 13 -23.48 -0.07 3.51
CA ILE A 13 -22.54 -0.93 4.25
C ILE A 13 -22.37 -0.40 5.68
N LEU A 14 -22.11 0.90 5.82
CA LEU A 14 -21.87 1.53 7.11
C LEU A 14 -23.13 1.56 7.98
N GLU A 15 -24.31 1.75 7.41
CA GLU A 15 -25.59 1.66 8.12
C GLU A 15 -25.83 0.25 8.67
N LYS A 16 -25.62 -0.80 7.86
CA LYS A 16 -25.68 -2.19 8.33
C LYS A 16 -24.75 -2.43 9.51
N LYS A 17 -23.51 -1.93 9.45
CA LYS A 17 -22.53 -2.08 10.54
C LYS A 17 -22.92 -1.28 11.79
N ARG A 18 -23.45 -0.07 11.65
CA ARG A 18 -24.00 0.69 12.79
C ARG A 18 -25.13 -0.08 13.48
N ASN A 19 -26.05 -0.65 12.70
CA ASN A 19 -27.17 -1.42 13.23
C ASN A 19 -26.68 -2.70 13.93
N LEU A 20 -25.73 -3.41 13.34
CA LEU A 20 -25.13 -4.61 13.93
C LEU A 20 -24.42 -4.31 15.28
N LEU A 21 -23.74 -3.17 15.37
CA LEU A 21 -22.97 -2.80 16.56
C LEU A 21 -23.78 -2.01 17.60
N GLY A 22 -24.96 -1.49 17.24
CA GLY A 22 -25.80 -0.65 18.09
C GLY A 22 -25.16 0.70 18.49
N ARG A 23 -24.18 1.20 17.72
CA ARG A 23 -23.47 2.45 18.02
C ARG A 23 -22.89 3.13 16.78
N GLY A 24 -22.44 4.38 16.96
CA GLY A 24 -21.66 5.10 15.97
C GLY A 24 -20.30 4.46 15.66
N LEU A 25 -19.76 4.79 14.49
CA LEU A 25 -18.46 4.34 13.99
C LEU A 25 -17.46 5.49 13.97
N SER A 26 -16.26 5.25 14.49
CA SER A 26 -15.11 6.13 14.28
C SER A 26 -14.71 6.19 12.79
N TYR A 27 -13.88 7.18 12.41
CA TYR A 27 -13.42 7.29 11.02
C TYR A 27 -12.66 6.04 10.55
N ALA A 28 -11.73 5.55 11.37
CA ALA A 28 -10.98 4.34 11.07
C ALA A 28 -11.90 3.11 10.93
N GLU A 29 -12.90 2.95 11.81
CA GLU A 29 -13.89 1.86 11.67
C GLU A 29 -14.68 1.95 10.39
N LYS A 30 -15.08 3.16 9.95
CA LYS A 30 -15.79 3.31 8.68
C LYS A 30 -14.95 2.78 7.53
N ILE A 31 -13.67 3.18 7.46
CA ILE A 31 -12.80 2.72 6.38
C ILE A 31 -12.55 1.22 6.49
N LEU A 32 -12.22 0.69 7.67
CA LEU A 32 -12.00 -0.75 7.84
C LEU A 32 -13.23 -1.58 7.42
N PHE A 33 -14.44 -1.17 7.82
CA PHE A 33 -15.67 -1.89 7.47
C PHE A 33 -16.08 -1.74 6.00
N LEU A 34 -15.66 -0.67 5.30
CA LEU A 34 -15.83 -0.58 3.85
C LEU A 34 -14.95 -1.57 3.09
N HIS A 35 -13.81 -1.97 3.68
CA HIS A 35 -12.87 -2.92 3.08
C HIS A 35 -12.99 -4.33 3.67
N GLU A 36 -13.93 -4.57 4.57
CA GLU A 36 -14.14 -5.87 5.22
C GLU A 36 -14.73 -6.90 4.26
N THR A 37 -14.25 -8.14 4.33
CA THR A 37 -14.79 -9.23 3.53
C THR A 37 -16.10 -9.78 4.11
N GLU A 38 -16.91 -10.40 3.26
CA GLU A 38 -18.12 -11.12 3.67
C GLU A 38 -17.87 -12.18 4.76
N ALA A 39 -16.65 -12.74 4.83
CA ALA A 39 -16.27 -13.76 5.81
C ALA A 39 -16.32 -13.25 7.26
N THR A 40 -16.12 -11.95 7.47
CA THR A 40 -16.14 -11.34 8.81
C THR A 40 -17.30 -10.35 9.00
N PHE A 41 -17.93 -9.90 7.91
CA PHE A 41 -18.93 -8.82 7.93
C PHE A 41 -20.13 -9.04 8.87
N SER A 42 -20.64 -10.27 8.97
CA SER A 42 -21.81 -10.58 9.80
C SER A 42 -21.51 -10.71 11.30
N ARG A 43 -20.24 -10.65 11.70
CA ARG A 43 -19.79 -10.86 13.08
C ARG A 43 -19.63 -9.52 13.81
N VAL A 44 -19.92 -9.53 15.12
CA VAL A 44 -19.54 -8.45 16.03
C VAL A 44 -18.12 -8.71 16.50
N LEU A 45 -17.14 -8.09 15.85
CA LEU A 45 -15.72 -8.26 16.18
C LEU A 45 -15.33 -7.44 17.42
N LYS A 46 -14.57 -8.05 18.32
CA LYS A 46 -13.98 -7.41 19.50
C LYS A 46 -12.60 -6.87 19.19
N ARG A 47 -12.44 -5.55 19.36
CA ARG A 47 -11.17 -4.84 19.18
C ARG A 47 -10.04 -5.46 20.01
N GLY A 48 -8.86 -5.58 19.40
CA GLY A 48 -7.68 -6.16 20.03
C GLY A 48 -7.75 -7.66 20.31
N LYS A 49 -8.79 -8.35 19.82
CA LYS A 49 -8.96 -9.80 20.00
C LYS A 49 -9.26 -10.51 18.69
N ASP A 50 -10.30 -10.07 17.99
CA ASP A 50 -10.77 -10.79 16.82
C ASP A 50 -10.05 -10.33 15.55
N PRO A 51 -9.61 -11.27 14.69
CA PRO A 51 -9.07 -10.93 13.38
C PRO A 51 -10.19 -10.42 12.46
N ILE A 52 -9.87 -9.41 11.67
CA ILE A 52 -10.70 -8.89 10.59
C ILE A 52 -10.06 -9.23 9.26
N GLU A 53 -10.86 -9.67 8.29
CA GLU A 53 -10.39 -9.89 6.93
C GLU A 53 -10.68 -8.66 6.09
N LEU A 54 -9.64 -8.14 5.43
CA LEU A 54 -9.70 -6.88 4.70
C LEU A 54 -9.22 -7.04 3.26
N LYS A 55 -9.70 -6.15 2.39
CA LYS A 55 -9.26 -6.02 1.00
C LYS A 55 -8.67 -4.63 0.77
N PRO A 56 -7.35 -4.46 0.90
CA PRO A 56 -6.69 -3.18 0.59
C PRO A 56 -6.89 -2.80 -0.88
N ASP A 57 -6.97 -1.50 -1.16
CA ASP A 57 -7.12 -0.97 -2.53
C ASP A 57 -5.81 -0.99 -3.31
N ARG A 58 -4.68 -0.95 -2.60
CA ARG A 58 -3.35 -0.92 -3.21
C ARG A 58 -2.25 -1.43 -2.28
N VAL A 59 -1.09 -1.68 -2.89
CA VAL A 59 0.16 -2.02 -2.20
C VAL A 59 1.26 -1.02 -2.57
N ALA A 60 2.16 -0.72 -1.65
CA ALA A 60 3.40 -0.01 -1.93
C ALA A 60 4.60 -0.76 -1.32
N MET A 61 5.73 -0.77 -2.01
CA MET A 61 6.95 -1.43 -1.53
C MET A 61 8.14 -0.50 -1.79
N GLN A 62 9.09 -0.49 -0.86
CA GLN A 62 10.38 0.19 -1.04
C GLN A 62 11.47 -0.82 -1.38
N ASP A 63 12.53 -0.41 -2.06
CA ASP A 63 13.53 -1.30 -2.68
C ASP A 63 14.29 -2.23 -1.72
N ALA A 64 14.43 -1.88 -0.44
CA ALA A 64 15.02 -2.77 0.55
C ALA A 64 14.10 -3.95 0.93
N THR A 65 12.77 -3.76 0.98
CA THR A 65 11.80 -4.82 1.32
C THR A 65 11.10 -5.42 0.09
N ALA A 66 11.06 -4.70 -1.02
CA ALA A 66 10.44 -5.12 -2.28
C ALA A 66 11.14 -6.36 -2.86
N GLN A 67 12.46 -6.49 -2.69
CA GLN A 67 13.21 -7.63 -3.22
C GLN A 67 12.61 -8.97 -2.75
N MET A 68 12.46 -9.14 -1.43
CA MET A 68 11.91 -10.37 -0.87
C MET A 68 10.41 -10.52 -1.09
N ALA A 69 9.65 -9.41 -1.06
CA ALA A 69 8.22 -9.44 -1.36
C ALA A 69 7.96 -9.91 -2.80
N VAL A 70 8.72 -9.39 -3.76
CA VAL A 70 8.64 -9.77 -5.18
C VAL A 70 9.09 -11.21 -5.38
N LEU A 71 10.18 -11.67 -4.76
CA LEU A 71 10.62 -13.06 -4.88
C LEU A 71 9.55 -14.05 -4.36
N GLN A 72 8.91 -13.75 -3.23
CA GLN A 72 7.80 -14.57 -2.72
C GLN A 72 6.58 -14.51 -3.64
N PHE A 73 6.27 -13.34 -4.20
CA PHE A 73 5.21 -13.19 -5.19
C PHE A 73 5.51 -14.02 -6.45
N MET A 74 6.75 -14.02 -6.95
CA MET A 74 7.17 -14.86 -8.08
C MET A 74 6.99 -16.34 -7.78
N GLN A 75 7.40 -16.78 -6.58
CA GLN A 75 7.29 -18.17 -6.14
C GLN A 75 5.83 -18.63 -6.01
N ALA A 76 4.91 -17.74 -5.64
CA ALA A 76 3.49 -18.05 -5.53
C ALA A 76 2.81 -18.33 -6.89
N GLY A 77 3.47 -18.01 -8.01
CA GLY A 77 2.97 -18.24 -9.37
C GLY A 77 1.84 -17.35 -9.94
N PRO A 78 1.39 -16.23 -9.35
CA PRO A 78 0.44 -15.34 -10.00
C PRO A 78 1.05 -14.67 -11.24
N GLU A 79 0.23 -14.48 -12.28
CA GLU A 79 0.66 -13.81 -13.52
C GLU A 79 0.86 -12.30 -13.35
N ARG A 80 0.07 -11.65 -12.49
CA ARG A 80 0.10 -10.20 -12.22
C ARG A 80 -0.50 -9.87 -10.86
N THR A 81 -0.27 -8.65 -10.36
CA THR A 81 -0.92 -8.18 -9.13
C THR A 81 -2.44 -8.05 -9.27
N ARG A 82 -3.17 -8.31 -8.18
CA ARG A 82 -4.64 -8.17 -8.14
C ARG A 82 -5.11 -6.73 -7.88
N VAL A 83 -4.27 -5.94 -7.24
CA VAL A 83 -4.50 -4.52 -6.94
C VAL A 83 -3.33 -3.71 -7.47
N PRO A 84 -3.51 -2.40 -7.72
CA PRO A 84 -2.40 -1.50 -8.04
C PRO A 84 -1.28 -1.65 -7.01
N ALA A 85 -0.06 -1.89 -7.49
CA ALA A 85 1.13 -2.03 -6.68
C ALA A 85 2.24 -1.15 -7.24
N THR A 86 3.09 -0.59 -6.38
CA THR A 86 4.23 0.24 -6.80
C THR A 86 5.48 -0.13 -6.01
N ILE A 87 6.62 -0.20 -6.70
CA ILE A 87 7.94 -0.29 -6.11
C ILE A 87 8.60 1.09 -6.16
N HIS A 88 9.27 1.49 -5.09
CA HIS A 88 9.97 2.77 -4.92
C HIS A 88 11.43 2.52 -4.57
N CYS A 89 12.36 3.15 -5.30
CA CYS A 89 13.81 2.97 -5.08
C CYS A 89 14.41 4.15 -4.29
N ASP A 90 14.35 4.05 -2.97
CA ASP A 90 14.71 5.14 -2.05
C ASP A 90 15.64 4.74 -0.89
N HIS A 91 15.83 3.44 -0.61
CA HIS A 91 16.65 2.99 0.53
C HIS A 91 18.10 2.61 0.14
N LEU A 92 18.38 2.39 -1.15
CA LEU A 92 19.71 1.95 -1.61
C LEU A 92 20.64 3.08 -2.07
N LEU A 93 20.19 4.34 -1.96
CA LEU A 93 21.01 5.53 -2.23
C LEU A 93 21.72 5.98 -0.95
N ARG A 94 23.05 6.00 -0.97
CA ARG A 94 23.87 6.39 0.20
C ARG A 94 24.33 7.84 0.07
N ALA A 95 24.01 8.66 1.06
CA ALA A 95 24.51 10.03 1.14
C ALA A 95 26.00 10.06 1.50
N ARG A 96 26.82 10.70 0.66
CA ARG A 96 28.27 10.83 0.89
C ARG A 96 28.87 12.10 0.30
N LYS A 97 28.65 12.38 -0.99
CA LYS A 97 29.33 13.46 -1.73
C LYS A 97 28.37 14.55 -2.21
N GLY A 98 27.07 14.26 -2.26
CA GLY A 98 26.05 15.17 -2.79
C GLY A 98 25.13 14.45 -3.76
N ALA A 99 23.94 15.01 -3.97
CA ALA A 99 22.82 14.32 -4.62
C ALA A 99 23.16 13.73 -6.01
N GLU A 100 23.82 14.49 -6.88
CA GLU A 100 24.13 14.03 -8.24
C GLU A 100 25.17 12.90 -8.26
N GLU A 101 26.25 13.05 -7.50
CA GLU A 101 27.31 12.04 -7.41
C GLU A 101 26.81 10.77 -6.72
N ASP A 102 26.08 10.92 -5.62
CA ASP A 102 25.56 9.80 -4.84
C ASP A 102 24.50 9.00 -5.63
N LEU A 103 23.66 9.68 -6.43
CA LEU A 103 22.72 9.01 -7.33
C LEU A 103 23.46 8.25 -8.44
N ARG A 104 24.49 8.84 -9.04
CA ARG A 104 25.31 8.16 -10.06
C ARG A 104 26.01 6.92 -9.49
N ASP A 105 26.62 7.07 -8.31
CA ASP A 105 27.29 5.97 -7.61
C ASP A 105 26.27 4.85 -7.26
N ALA A 106 25.07 5.21 -6.81
CA ALA A 106 24.01 4.24 -6.48
C ALA A 106 23.47 3.49 -7.71
N LEU A 107 23.29 4.19 -8.85
CA LEU A 107 22.83 3.59 -10.11
C LEU A 107 23.80 2.52 -10.61
N GLU A 108 25.10 2.71 -10.40
CA GLU A 108 26.12 1.71 -10.73
C GLU A 108 26.17 0.60 -9.67
N SER A 109 26.27 0.94 -8.39
CA SER A 109 26.49 -0.05 -7.33
C SER A 109 25.30 -0.99 -7.09
N ASN A 110 24.08 -0.52 -7.36
CA ASN A 110 22.85 -1.29 -7.14
C ASN A 110 22.13 -1.65 -8.46
N LYS A 111 22.84 -1.56 -9.59
CA LYS A 111 22.30 -1.78 -10.93
C LYS A 111 21.49 -3.07 -11.06
N ASP A 112 22.00 -4.17 -10.52
CA ASP A 112 21.35 -5.48 -10.62
C ASP A 112 20.02 -5.51 -9.85
N ILE A 113 19.97 -4.89 -8.68
CA ILE A 113 18.75 -4.80 -7.87
C ILE A 113 17.72 -3.93 -8.59
N TYR A 114 18.11 -2.76 -9.11
CA TYR A 114 17.20 -1.89 -9.85
C TYR A 114 16.68 -2.55 -11.13
N ASN A 115 17.53 -3.26 -11.86
CA ASN A 115 17.12 -4.01 -13.05
C ASN A 115 16.16 -5.15 -12.70
N PHE A 116 16.43 -5.88 -11.62
CA PHE A 116 15.53 -6.92 -11.12
C PHE A 116 14.15 -6.33 -10.78
N LEU A 117 14.10 -5.29 -9.97
CA LEU A 117 12.84 -4.67 -9.55
C LEU A 117 12.08 -4.04 -10.74
N ALA A 118 12.76 -3.37 -11.66
CA ALA A 118 12.14 -2.79 -12.85
C ALA A 118 11.56 -3.85 -13.79
N SER A 119 12.31 -4.93 -14.03
CA SER A 119 11.86 -6.03 -14.89
C SER A 119 10.71 -6.82 -14.25
N ALA A 120 10.76 -7.07 -12.94
CA ALA A 120 9.69 -7.69 -12.20
C ALA A 120 8.43 -6.82 -12.18
N ALA A 121 8.58 -5.51 -11.95
CA ALA A 121 7.46 -4.56 -11.98
C ALA A 121 6.76 -4.61 -13.34
N LYS A 122 7.53 -4.56 -14.44
CA LYS A 122 6.99 -4.68 -15.80
C LYS A 122 6.29 -6.02 -16.03
N LYS A 123 6.88 -7.14 -15.59
CA LYS A 123 6.32 -8.48 -15.76
C LYS A 123 4.99 -8.65 -15.03
N TYR A 124 4.92 -8.20 -13.78
CA TYR A 124 3.78 -8.46 -12.89
C TYR A 124 2.76 -7.31 -12.81
N GLY A 125 2.93 -6.26 -13.63
CA GLY A 125 1.99 -5.14 -13.72
C GLY A 125 2.07 -4.17 -12.53
N MET A 126 3.25 -4.02 -11.92
CA MET A 126 3.50 -3.05 -10.86
C MET A 126 4.06 -1.75 -11.45
N GLY A 127 3.73 -0.61 -10.84
CA GLY A 127 4.42 0.65 -11.11
C GLY A 127 5.83 0.64 -10.54
N PHE A 128 6.75 1.37 -11.19
CA PHE A 128 8.15 1.45 -10.77
C PHE A 128 8.59 2.90 -10.70
N TRP A 129 8.95 3.34 -9.49
CA TRP A 129 9.57 4.63 -9.22
C TRP A 129 11.06 4.39 -9.02
N GLY A 130 11.84 4.75 -10.05
CA GLY A 130 13.27 4.49 -10.10
C GLY A 130 14.09 5.33 -9.11
N PRO A 131 15.41 5.07 -8.99
CA PRO A 131 16.27 5.78 -8.05
C PRO A 131 16.24 7.29 -8.29
N GLY A 132 16.13 8.07 -7.21
CA GLY A 132 16.02 9.53 -7.28
C GLY A 132 14.61 10.07 -7.52
N SER A 133 13.59 9.21 -7.61
CA SER A 133 12.19 9.63 -7.71
C SER A 133 11.61 10.25 -6.42
N GLY A 134 12.19 9.91 -5.27
CA GLY A 134 11.77 10.41 -3.96
C GLY A 134 11.47 9.28 -2.98
N ILE A 135 11.30 9.66 -1.71
CA ILE A 135 10.97 8.72 -0.63
C ILE A 135 9.55 8.18 -0.84
N ILE A 136 9.37 6.87 -0.65
CA ILE A 136 8.11 6.13 -0.88
C ILE A 136 6.89 6.88 -0.33
N HIS A 137 6.96 7.36 0.91
CA HIS A 137 5.81 7.98 1.58
C HIS A 137 5.46 9.35 1.01
N GLN A 138 6.44 10.10 0.51
CA GLN A 138 6.21 11.38 -0.16
C GLN A 138 5.56 11.13 -1.53
N VAL A 139 6.10 10.20 -2.31
CA VAL A 139 5.54 9.82 -3.61
C VAL A 139 4.11 9.29 -3.44
N ILE A 140 3.85 8.47 -2.42
CA ILE A 140 2.51 8.00 -2.06
C ILE A 140 1.58 9.17 -1.71
N PHE A 141 2.02 10.08 -0.85
CA PHE A 141 1.21 11.21 -0.42
C PHE A 141 0.80 12.11 -1.61
N GLU A 142 1.73 12.40 -2.50
CA GLU A 142 1.52 13.30 -3.63
C GLU A 142 0.68 12.69 -4.77
N ASN A 143 0.80 11.36 -4.99
CA ASN A 143 0.28 10.73 -6.21
C ASN A 143 -0.81 9.70 -5.98
N TYR A 144 -0.92 9.16 -4.76
CA TYR A 144 -1.61 7.89 -4.54
C TYR A 144 -2.51 7.84 -3.31
N ALA A 145 -2.30 8.70 -2.32
CA ALA A 145 -3.13 8.77 -1.13
C ALA A 145 -4.48 9.42 -1.48
N ILE A 146 -5.56 8.70 -1.19
CA ILE A 146 -6.93 9.13 -1.46
C ILE A 146 -7.73 8.96 -0.17
N PRO A 147 -8.43 10.00 0.32
CA PRO A 147 -9.24 9.88 1.53
C PRO A 147 -10.20 8.70 1.46
N GLY A 148 -10.38 7.96 2.54
CA GLY A 148 -11.34 6.84 2.62
C GLY A 148 -10.90 5.52 1.98
N THR A 149 -9.74 5.47 1.34
CA THR A 149 -9.15 4.25 0.78
C THR A 149 -8.27 3.53 1.80
N MET A 150 -7.91 2.28 1.50
CA MET A 150 -7.00 1.47 2.32
C MET A 150 -5.76 1.06 1.52
N MET A 151 -4.58 1.17 2.13
CA MET A 151 -3.35 0.59 1.58
C MET A 151 -2.57 -0.20 2.61
N ILE A 152 -1.78 -1.14 2.11
CA ILE A 152 -0.68 -1.75 2.86
C ILE A 152 0.65 -1.40 2.20
N GLY A 153 1.70 -1.22 3.00
CA GLY A 153 3.02 -0.91 2.49
C GLY A 153 4.10 -1.69 3.24
N THR A 154 5.13 -2.17 2.58
CA THR A 154 6.22 -2.92 3.24
C THR A 154 7.21 -1.99 3.95
N ASP A 155 6.69 -1.04 4.73
CA ASP A 155 7.44 -0.03 5.47
C ASP A 155 6.66 0.47 6.70
N SER A 156 7.36 0.66 7.82
CA SER A 156 6.75 1.09 9.09
C SER A 156 6.14 2.49 9.08
N HIS A 157 6.60 3.38 8.19
CA HIS A 157 6.10 4.76 8.10
C HIS A 157 4.95 4.91 7.08
N THR A 158 4.44 3.79 6.56
CA THR A 158 3.23 3.74 5.71
C THR A 158 2.04 4.52 6.29
N PRO A 159 1.83 4.61 7.63
CA PRO A 159 0.81 5.48 8.21
C PRO A 159 0.86 6.97 7.81
N ASN A 160 1.95 7.45 7.20
CA ASN A 160 2.06 8.81 6.65
C ASN A 160 0.87 9.21 5.76
N ALA A 161 0.36 8.28 4.93
CA ALA A 161 -0.79 8.56 4.05
C ALA A 161 -2.10 8.83 4.82
N GLY A 162 -2.14 8.53 6.13
CA GLY A 162 -3.22 8.93 7.03
C GLY A 162 -3.42 10.44 7.14
N GLY A 163 -2.39 11.24 6.82
CA GLY A 163 -2.51 12.71 6.70
C GLY A 163 -3.49 13.16 5.61
N LEU A 164 -3.79 12.29 4.63
CA LEU A 164 -4.83 12.49 3.60
C LEU A 164 -6.07 11.62 3.82
N GLY A 165 -6.31 11.13 5.04
CA GLY A 165 -7.51 10.37 5.39
C GLY A 165 -7.55 8.95 4.82
N MET A 166 -6.43 8.40 4.35
CA MET A 166 -6.31 6.99 3.97
C MET A 166 -6.04 6.14 5.23
N ILE A 167 -6.56 4.91 5.31
CA ILE A 167 -6.02 3.92 6.27
C ILE A 167 -4.85 3.22 5.62
N ALA A 168 -3.64 3.52 6.11
CA ALA A 168 -2.39 3.01 5.57
C ALA A 168 -1.63 2.26 6.65
N ILE A 169 -1.32 0.98 6.41
CA ILE A 169 -0.76 0.07 7.40
C ILE A 169 0.54 -0.54 6.86
N GLY A 170 1.58 -0.57 7.70
CA GLY A 170 2.87 -1.22 7.42
C GLY A 170 2.83 -2.74 7.54
#